data_AF-A0A963TGV7-F1
#
_entry.id   AF-A0A963TGV7-F1
#
_cell.length_a   1.000
_cell.length_b   1.000
_cell.length_c   1.000
_cell.angle_alpha   90.00
_cell.angle_beta   90.00
_cell.angle_gamma   90.00
#
_symmetry.space_group_name_H-M   'P 1'
#
loop_
_entity.id
_entity.type
_entity.pdbx_description
1 polymer ?
#
loop_
_entity_poly.entity_id
_entity_poly.type
_entity_poly.pdbx_seq_one_letter_code
_entity_poly.pdbx_strand_id
1 'polypeptide(L)'
;MRLAPLLALPPIALGIAAAVWMIASAPGPAQVGGDVPALPVRVMTVAAQDIRPAATAWGSLRAAENWVAVAEVQGEVIWRHPDLEPGRLIPAGTEVLRTDPADYELALAQSQADLAVLEAERV
;
A
#
# COMPACT_ATOMS: atom_id res chain seq x y z
N MET A 1 -31.86 -6.75 110.51
CA MET A 1 -31.65 -7.19 109.10
C MET A 1 -30.61 -6.28 108.48
N ARG A 2 -29.56 -6.82 107.87
CA ARG A 2 -28.32 -6.10 107.50
C ARG A 2 -28.55 -5.22 106.25
N LEU A 3 -28.69 -3.90 106.43
CA LEU A 3 -28.82 -2.90 105.34
C LEU A 3 -27.50 -2.56 104.62
N ALA A 4 -26.39 -3.22 104.98
CA ALA A 4 -25.06 -2.96 104.43
C ALA A 4 -24.91 -3.09 102.88
N PRO A 5 -25.63 -3.96 102.15
CA PRO A 5 -25.40 -4.09 100.71
C PRO A 5 -26.12 -3.01 99.87
N LEU A 6 -27.07 -2.26 100.44
CA LEU A 6 -27.85 -1.28 99.67
C LEU A 6 -27.12 0.07 99.49
N LEU A 7 -26.16 0.38 100.36
CA LEU A 7 -25.38 1.63 100.29
C LEU A 7 -24.26 1.59 99.22
N ALA A 8 -23.90 0.40 98.74
CA ALA A 8 -22.87 0.21 97.71
C ALA A 8 -23.41 0.28 96.26
N LEU A 9 -24.73 0.23 96.09
CA LEU A 9 -25.41 0.33 94.79
C LEU A 9 -25.24 1.70 94.09
N PRO A 10 -25.41 2.86 94.76
CA PRO A 10 -25.29 4.16 94.11
C PRO A 10 -23.92 4.43 93.44
N PRO A 11 -22.74 4.17 94.07
CA PRO A 11 -21.47 4.41 93.40
C PRO A 11 -21.22 3.47 92.21
N ILE A 12 -21.73 2.23 92.26
CA ILE A 12 -21.63 1.28 91.14
C ILE A 12 -22.49 1.75 89.97
N ALA A 13 -23.74 2.16 90.23
CA ALA A 13 -24.63 2.71 89.21
C ALA A 13 -24.05 3.98 88.58
N LEU A 14 -23.43 4.85 89.38
CA LEU A 14 -22.75 6.06 88.90
C LEU A 14 -21.55 5.73 88.01
N GLY A 15 -20.74 4.72 88.38
CA GLY A 15 -19.61 4.27 87.57
C GLY A 15 -20.05 3.68 86.22
N ILE A 16 -21.11 2.88 86.21
CA ILE A 16 -21.68 2.32 84.97
C ILE A 16 -22.23 3.45 84.09
N ALA A 17 -22.96 4.40 84.66
CA ALA A 17 -23.49 5.55 83.92
C ALA A 17 -22.36 6.39 83.28
N ALA A 18 -21.28 6.64 84.02
CA ALA A 18 -20.12 7.37 83.51
C ALA A 18 -19.41 6.61 82.37
N ALA A 19 -19.24 5.30 82.51
CA ALA A 19 -18.62 4.47 81.48
C ALA A 19 -19.47 4.43 80.19
N VAL A 20 -20.79 4.27 80.31
CA VAL A 20 -21.71 4.30 79.16
C VAL A 20 -21.67 5.67 78.49
N TRP A 21 -21.63 6.76 79.27
CA TRP A 21 -21.54 8.10 78.71
C TRP A 21 -20.23 8.34 77.96
N MET A 22 -19.09 7.87 78.48
CA MET A 22 -17.80 7.98 77.78
C MET A 22 -17.76 7.18 76.48
N ILE A 23 -18.31 5.97 76.46
CA ILE A 23 -18.32 5.13 75.26
C ILE A 23 -19.27 5.71 74.19
N ALA A 24 -20.44 6.20 74.60
CA ALA A 24 -21.41 6.80 73.68
C ALA A 24 -20.95 8.17 73.14
N SER A 25 -20.15 8.91 73.93
CA SER A 25 -19.62 10.22 73.54
C SER A 25 -18.27 10.12 72.81
N ALA A 26 -17.73 8.92 72.63
CA ALA A 26 -16.50 8.72 71.88
C ALA A 26 -16.73 9.11 70.41
N PRO A 27 -15.97 10.07 69.86
CA PRO A 27 -16.06 10.40 68.44
C PRO A 27 -15.75 9.15 67.62
N GLY A 28 -16.63 8.81 66.68
CA GLY A 28 -16.37 7.72 65.74
C GLY A 28 -15.06 7.93 64.98
N PRO A 29 -14.39 6.87 64.50
CA PRO A 29 -13.13 6.98 63.77
C PRO A 29 -13.28 7.96 62.59
N ALA A 30 -12.42 8.97 62.55
CA ALA A 30 -12.41 9.93 61.45
C ALA A 30 -12.05 9.20 60.15
N GLN A 31 -13.04 9.04 59.26
CA GLN A 31 -12.81 8.53 57.92
C GLN A 31 -12.22 9.66 57.08
N VAL A 32 -10.89 9.65 56.95
CA VAL A 32 -10.23 10.50 55.97
C VAL A 32 -10.49 9.87 54.61
N GLY A 33 -11.42 10.45 53.84
CA GLY A 33 -11.61 10.10 52.44
C GLY A 33 -10.27 10.28 51.74
N GLY A 34 -9.67 9.19 51.29
CA GLY A 34 -8.42 9.21 50.54
C GLY A 34 -8.69 9.77 49.16
N ASP A 35 -8.75 11.10 49.05
CA ASP A 35 -8.79 11.78 47.76
C ASP A 35 -7.35 11.83 47.25
N VAL A 36 -6.94 10.72 46.62
CA VAL A 36 -5.62 10.66 45.97
C VAL A 36 -5.64 11.68 44.83
N PRO A 37 -4.72 12.66 44.81
CA PRO A 37 -4.71 13.66 43.75
C PRO A 37 -4.49 12.96 42.40
N ALA A 38 -5.37 13.25 41.44
CA ALA A 38 -5.30 12.65 40.11
C ALA A 38 -3.96 12.99 39.45
N LEU A 39 -3.26 11.96 38.95
CA LEU A 39 -2.00 12.15 38.23
C LEU A 39 -2.28 12.77 36.86
N PRO A 40 -1.65 13.90 36.50
CA PRO A 40 -1.82 14.49 35.19
C PRO A 40 -1.18 13.59 34.13
N VAL A 41 -2.00 13.10 33.19
CA VAL A 41 -1.55 12.31 32.04
C VAL A 41 -1.84 13.03 30.73
N ARG A 42 -0.99 12.79 29.73
CA ARG A 42 -1.21 13.31 28.38
C ARG A 42 -1.99 12.27 27.58
N VAL A 43 -3.19 12.63 27.16
CA VAL A 43 -4.01 11.82 26.27
C VAL A 43 -4.17 12.52 24.92
N MET A 44 -4.39 11.73 23.87
CA MET A 44 -4.86 12.22 22.58
C MET A 44 -6.02 11.34 22.12
N THR A 45 -7.06 11.95 21.57
CA THR A 45 -8.17 11.22 20.96
C THR A 45 -7.76 10.81 19.55
N VAL A 46 -7.73 9.51 19.30
CA VAL A 46 -7.41 8.96 17.98
C VAL A 46 -8.69 8.93 17.15
N ALA A 47 -8.62 9.49 15.93
CA ALA A 47 -9.67 9.37 14.93
C ALA A 47 -9.21 8.38 13.84
N ALA A 48 -10.15 7.62 13.30
CA ALA A 48 -9.88 6.80 12.13
C ALA A 48 -9.52 7.71 10.95
N GLN A 49 -8.40 7.44 10.30
CA GLN A 49 -7.95 8.15 9.12
C GLN A 49 -7.55 7.14 8.05
N ASP A 50 -8.01 7.38 6.83
CA ASP A 50 -7.61 6.58 5.68
C ASP A 50 -6.22 7.00 5.24
N ILE A 51 -5.21 6.22 5.65
CA ILE A 51 -3.82 6.42 5.23
C ILE A 51 -3.61 5.64 3.93
N ARG A 52 -3.09 6.30 2.90
CA ARG A 52 -2.65 5.68 1.65
C ARG A 52 -1.13 5.69 1.59
N PRO A 53 -0.45 4.56 1.91
CA PRO A 53 1.00 4.48 1.78
C PRO A 53 1.41 4.67 0.33
N ALA A 54 2.36 5.56 0.08
CA ALA A 54 3.00 5.73 -1.22
C ALA A 54 4.46 5.28 -1.12
N ALA A 55 4.90 4.44 -2.06
CA ALA A 55 6.28 4.02 -2.19
C ALA A 55 6.82 4.51 -3.54
N THR A 56 8.00 5.11 -3.54
CA THR A 56 8.72 5.50 -4.76
C THR A 56 9.80 4.47 -5.03
N ALA A 57 9.86 3.97 -6.26
CA ALA A 57 10.89 3.06 -6.72
C ALA A 57 11.61 3.65 -7.93
N TRP A 58 12.90 3.34 -8.06
CA TRP A 58 13.73 3.74 -9.19
C TRP A 58 14.20 2.52 -9.96
N GLY A 59 14.36 2.66 -11.26
CA GLY A 59 14.79 1.58 -12.15
C GLY A 59 15.35 2.14 -13.46
N SER A 60 15.88 1.26 -14.28
CA SER A 60 16.31 1.61 -15.64
C SER A 60 15.17 1.37 -16.63
N LEU A 61 15.05 2.28 -17.60
CA LEU A 61 14.18 2.09 -18.75
C LEU A 61 14.95 1.33 -19.83
N ARG A 62 14.24 0.43 -20.51
CA ARG A 62 14.73 -0.26 -21.71
C ARG A 62 13.66 -0.18 -22.77
N ALA A 63 14.07 -0.25 -24.03
CA ALA A 63 13.12 -0.36 -25.14
C ALA A 63 12.20 -1.56 -24.91
N ALA A 64 10.89 -1.36 -25.07
CA ALA A 64 9.91 -2.43 -24.93
C ALA A 64 10.17 -3.54 -25.97
N GLU A 65 10.54 -3.13 -27.18
CA GLU A 65 10.90 -4.01 -28.28
C GLU A 65 12.13 -3.45 -28.97
N ASN A 66 13.03 -4.32 -29.41
CA ASN A 66 14.15 -3.97 -30.27
C ASN A 66 13.98 -4.74 -31.57
N TRP A 67 14.07 -4.05 -32.70
CA TRP A 67 13.95 -4.64 -34.02
C TRP A 67 15.24 -4.42 -34.81
N VAL A 68 15.68 -5.48 -35.49
CA VAL A 68 16.78 -5.43 -36.45
C VAL A 68 16.17 -5.72 -37.82
N ALA A 69 16.15 -4.72 -38.68
CA ALA A 69 15.66 -4.86 -40.04
C ALA A 69 16.65 -5.68 -40.88
N VAL A 70 16.19 -6.76 -41.50
CA VAL A 70 16.95 -7.57 -42.44
C VAL A 70 16.20 -7.57 -43.76
N ALA A 71 16.91 -7.36 -44.86
CA ALA A 71 16.30 -7.43 -46.18
C ALA A 71 15.89 -8.88 -46.49
N GLU A 72 14.65 -9.07 -46.94
CA GLU A 72 14.14 -10.39 -47.33
C GLU A 72 14.74 -10.88 -48.65
N VAL A 73 15.19 -9.94 -49.48
CA VAL A 73 15.72 -10.19 -50.82
C VAL A 73 17.10 -9.55 -50.98
N GLN A 74 17.96 -10.17 -51.78
CA GLN A 74 19.28 -9.65 -52.13
C GLN A 74 19.16 -8.56 -53.20
N GLY A 75 19.89 -7.46 -53.11
CA GLY A 75 19.99 -6.54 -54.24
C GLY A 75 20.66 -5.24 -53.86
N GLU A 76 20.83 -4.38 -54.86
CA GLU A 76 21.40 -3.05 -54.67
C GLU A 76 20.36 -2.10 -54.07
N VAL A 77 20.77 -1.30 -53.08
CA VAL A 77 19.91 -0.28 -52.48
C VAL A 77 19.89 0.95 -53.38
N ILE A 78 18.77 1.20 -54.04
CA ILE A 78 18.57 2.33 -54.96
C ILE A 78 18.06 3.58 -54.26
N TRP A 79 17.45 3.44 -53.07
CA TRP A 79 16.93 4.56 -52.30
C TRP A 79 16.89 4.30 -50.80
N ARG A 80 17.09 5.36 -50.01
CA ARG A 80 17.04 5.37 -48.55
C ARG A 80 16.16 6.51 -48.07
N HIS A 81 15.30 6.22 -47.09
CA HIS A 81 14.47 7.23 -46.45
C HIS A 81 15.34 8.31 -45.76
N PRO A 82 15.04 9.61 -45.92
CA PRO A 82 15.86 10.69 -45.35
C PRO A 82 15.94 10.64 -43.83
N ASP A 83 14.87 10.17 -43.18
CA ASP A 83 14.84 9.98 -41.71
C ASP A 83 15.44 8.65 -41.24
N LEU A 84 16.03 7.83 -42.11
CA LEU A 84 16.77 6.63 -41.69
C LEU A 84 18.15 7.02 -41.15
N GLU A 85 18.16 7.75 -40.04
CA GLU A 85 19.34 8.22 -39.32
C GLU A 85 19.19 8.03 -37.80
N PRO A 86 20.31 7.86 -37.06
CA PRO A 86 20.25 7.67 -35.62
C PRO A 86 19.47 8.77 -34.90
N GLY A 87 18.51 8.38 -34.06
CA GLY A 87 17.71 9.30 -33.26
C GLY A 87 16.50 9.90 -33.98
N ARG A 88 16.27 9.59 -35.26
CA ARG A 88 15.03 9.94 -35.96
C ARG A 88 13.93 8.91 -35.67
N LEU A 89 12.68 9.35 -35.77
CA LEU A 89 11.49 8.51 -35.60
C LEU A 89 10.87 8.24 -36.96
N ILE A 90 10.59 6.96 -37.23
CA ILE A 90 9.93 6.53 -38.47
C ILE A 90 8.62 5.83 -38.09
N PRO A 91 7.46 6.28 -38.62
CA PRO A 91 6.18 5.62 -38.37
C PRO A 91 6.16 4.19 -38.90
N ALA A 92 5.37 3.33 -38.26
CA ALA A 92 5.13 1.97 -38.74
C ALA A 92 4.54 1.98 -40.16
N GLY A 93 4.99 1.04 -41.01
CA GLY A 93 4.55 0.92 -42.39
C GLY A 93 5.22 1.91 -43.38
N THR A 94 6.15 2.74 -42.90
CA THR A 94 6.92 3.63 -43.79
C THR A 94 8.01 2.85 -44.52
N GLU A 95 8.15 3.08 -45.83
CA GLU A 95 9.26 2.53 -46.62
C GLU A 95 10.58 3.14 -46.16
N VAL A 96 11.50 2.31 -45.66
CA VAL A 96 12.81 2.75 -45.13
C VAL A 96 13.94 2.64 -46.15
N LEU A 97 13.88 1.62 -46.99
CA LEU A 97 14.88 1.27 -47.99
C LEU A 97 14.17 0.69 -49.20
N ARG A 98 14.69 0.99 -50.39
CA ARG A 98 14.25 0.39 -51.64
C ARG A 98 15.42 -0.34 -52.30
N THR A 99 15.20 -1.60 -52.62
CA THR A 99 16.14 -2.44 -53.36
C THR A 99 15.76 -2.47 -54.83
N ASP A 100 16.74 -2.58 -55.74
CA ASP A 100 16.49 -2.71 -57.18
C ASP A 100 15.64 -3.96 -57.49
N PRO A 101 14.45 -3.81 -58.11
CA PRO A 101 13.58 -4.93 -58.40
C PRO A 101 13.91 -5.65 -59.72
N ALA A 102 14.84 -5.16 -60.54
CA ALA A 102 15.01 -5.61 -61.93
C ALA A 102 15.20 -7.13 -62.08
N ASP A 103 16.06 -7.73 -61.27
CA ASP A 103 16.33 -9.18 -61.32
C ASP A 103 15.09 -10.00 -60.92
N TYR A 104 14.33 -9.52 -59.93
CA TYR A 104 13.12 -10.18 -59.45
C TYR A 104 11.97 -10.07 -60.43
N GLU A 105 11.80 -8.89 -61.03
CA GLU A 105 10.76 -8.65 -62.04
C GLU A 105 11.02 -9.49 -63.30
N LEU A 106 12.28 -9.62 -63.71
CA LEU A 106 12.65 -10.47 -64.84
C LEU A 106 12.35 -11.95 -64.55
N ALA A 107 12.76 -12.44 -63.38
CA ALA A 107 12.50 -13.83 -62.97
C ALA A 107 10.99 -14.10 -62.83
N LEU A 108 10.23 -13.14 -62.32
CA LEU A 108 8.78 -13.22 -62.21
C LEU A 108 8.12 -13.31 -63.59
N ALA A 109 8.52 -12.44 -64.52
CA ALA A 109 7.99 -12.43 -65.88
C ALA A 109 8.28 -13.75 -66.62
N GLN A 110 9.49 -14.30 -66.46
CA GLN A 110 9.84 -15.62 -67.00
C GLN A 110 8.95 -16.72 -66.42
N SER A 111 8.80 -16.76 -65.10
CA SER A 111 7.96 -17.75 -64.42
C SER A 111 6.50 -17.68 -64.84
N GLN A 112 5.98 -16.48 -65.06
CA GLN A 112 4.61 -16.27 -65.56
C GLN A 112 4.44 -16.73 -67.00
N ALA A 113 5.43 -16.50 -67.86
CA ALA A 113 5.42 -17.00 -69.23
C ALA A 113 5.43 -18.54 -69.28
N ASP A 114 6.29 -19.16 -68.48
CA ASP A 114 6.36 -20.62 -68.35
C ASP A 114 5.03 -21.21 -67.86
N LEU A 115 4.41 -20.57 -66.85
CA LEU A 115 3.09 -20.96 -66.35
C LEU A 115 2.02 -20.87 -67.45
N ALA A 116 2.00 -19.79 -68.23
CA ALA A 116 1.03 -19.60 -69.30
C ALA A 116 1.15 -20.66 -70.41
N VAL A 117 2.38 -21.07 -70.74
CA VAL A 117 2.62 -22.17 -71.69
C VAL A 117 2.05 -23.48 -71.16
N LEU A 118 2.33 -23.82 -69.90
CA LEU A 118 1.83 -25.04 -69.27
C LEU A 118 0.30 -25.06 -69.15
N GLU A 119 -0.33 -23.92 -68.87
CA GLU A 119 -1.78 -23.79 -68.83
C GLU A 119 -2.42 -23.99 -70.21
N ALA A 120 -1.78 -23.50 -71.27
CA ALA A 120 -2.24 -23.70 -72.64
C ALA A 120 -2.14 -25.17 -73.09
N GLU A 121 -1.12 -25.91 -72.64
CA GLU A 121 -0.96 -27.35 -72.91
C GLU A 121 -1.95 -28.24 -72.16
N ARG A 122 -2.60 -27.72 -71.11
CA ARG A 122 -3.54 -28.47 -70.27
C ARG A 122 -4.95 -28.61 -70.90
N VAL A 123 -5.24 -27.83 -71.94
CA VAL A 123 -6.52 -27.84 -72.68
C VAL A 123 -6.45 -28.83 -73.84
#